data_AF-A0A9X9LG79-F1
#
_entry.id   AF-A0A9X9LG79-F1
#
_cell.length_a   1.000
_cell.length_b   1.000
_cell.length_c   1.000
_cell.angle_alpha   90.00
_cell.angle_beta   90.00
_cell.angle_gamma   90.00
#
_symmetry.space_group_name_H-M   'P 1'
#
loop_
_entity.id
_entity.type
_entity.pdbx_description
1 polymer ?
#
loop_
_entity_poly.entity_id
_entity_poly.type
_entity_poly.pdbx_seq_one_letter_code
_entity_poly.pdbx_strand_id
1 'polypeptide(L)'
;ITILGTGAKWLAVLEEKQLKPVETHSLQTLHTILSTGSPLKAESYDYVYKCIKSSVLLGSISGGTDIISCFMGQNFSVPVYRGEIQARNLGMAVEAWNKEGKAVWGESGELVCTKPIPCQP
;
A
#
# COMPACT_ATOMS: atom_id res chain seq x y z
N ILE A 1 15.24 -12.67 1.06
CA ILE A 1 13.87 -12.16 1.32
C ILE A 1 13.34 -11.64 0.00
N THR A 2 12.22 -12.19 -0.46
CA THR A 2 11.63 -11.82 -1.76
C THR A 2 10.56 -10.74 -1.64
N ILE A 3 9.78 -10.80 -0.56
CA ILE A 3 8.76 -9.81 -0.18
C ILE A 3 9.04 -9.35 1.26
N LEU A 4 9.06 -8.03 1.48
CA LEU A 4 9.19 -7.42 2.81
C LEU A 4 7.92 -6.66 3.18
N GLY A 5 7.22 -7.09 4.23
CA GLY A 5 6.13 -6.32 4.84
C GLY A 5 6.65 -5.42 5.97
N THR A 6 6.24 -4.16 5.99
CA THR A 6 6.67 -3.17 7.01
C THR A 6 5.61 -2.08 7.22
N GLY A 7 5.83 -1.20 8.20
CA GLY A 7 5.00 -0.03 8.45
C GLY A 7 5.52 1.22 7.75
N ALA A 8 4.63 2.13 7.35
CA ALA A 8 5.03 3.41 6.75
C ALA A 8 5.93 4.24 7.68
N LYS A 9 5.68 4.22 9.00
CA LYS A 9 6.55 4.89 9.98
C LYS A 9 7.96 4.33 10.01
N TRP A 10 8.13 3.01 9.80
CA TRP A 10 9.46 2.42 9.76
C TRP A 10 10.27 2.95 8.58
N LEU A 11 9.67 3.00 7.37
CA LEU A 11 10.31 3.60 6.20
C LEU A 11 10.68 5.07 6.43
N ALA A 12 9.77 5.85 7.05
CA ALA A 12 10.04 7.24 7.40
C ALA A 12 11.22 7.38 8.36
N VAL A 13 11.35 6.50 9.36
CA VAL A 13 12.50 6.52 10.29
C VAL A 13 13.81 6.17 9.59
N LEU A 14 13.80 5.25 8.62
CA LEU A 14 15.00 4.96 7.82
C LEU A 14 15.42 6.16 6.96
N GLU A 15 14.44 6.85 6.37
CA GLU A 15 14.63 8.08 5.60
C GLU A 15 15.19 9.21 6.49
N GLU A 16 14.59 9.46 7.65
CA GLU A 16 15.06 10.43 8.66
C GLU A 16 16.52 10.16 9.07
N LYS A 17 16.89 8.88 9.21
CA LYS A 17 18.25 8.44 9.53
C LYS A 17 19.20 8.37 8.33
N GLN A 18 18.74 8.75 7.14
CA GLN A 18 19.50 8.76 5.89
C GLN A 18 20.12 7.40 5.56
N LEU A 19 19.45 6.31 5.95
CA LEU A 19 19.95 4.96 5.70
C LEU A 19 19.81 4.62 4.22
N LYS A 20 20.83 3.96 3.67
CA LYS A 20 20.86 3.50 2.28
C LYS A 20 21.17 2.00 2.21
N PRO A 21 20.16 1.13 2.44
CA PRO A 21 20.34 -0.32 2.34
C PRO A 21 20.96 -0.79 1.01
N VAL A 22 20.70 -0.08 -0.09
CA VAL A 22 21.27 -0.39 -1.42
C VAL A 22 22.81 -0.37 -1.45
N GLU A 23 23.45 0.45 -0.60
CA GLU A 23 24.90 0.60 -0.54
C GLU A 23 25.56 -0.41 0.42
N THR A 24 24.78 -1.04 1.29
CA THR A 24 25.30 -1.82 2.44
C THR A 24 24.91 -3.30 2.41
N HIS A 25 23.84 -3.66 1.69
CA HIS A 25 23.30 -5.03 1.68
C HIS A 25 23.00 -5.49 0.25
N SER A 26 23.12 -6.79 0.01
CA SER A 26 22.59 -7.38 -1.23
C SER A 26 21.07 -7.47 -1.16
N LEU A 27 20.39 -6.73 -2.04
CA LEU A 27 18.93 -6.71 -2.17
C LEU A 27 18.45 -7.46 -3.43
N GLN A 28 19.30 -8.33 -3.99
CA GLN A 28 19.02 -8.99 -5.28
C GLN A 28 17.69 -9.74 -5.29
N THR A 29 17.37 -10.48 -4.22
CA THR A 29 16.14 -11.28 -4.13
C THR A 29 14.88 -10.47 -3.87
N LEU A 30 15.01 -9.25 -3.33
CA LEU A 30 13.86 -8.42 -2.93
C LEU A 30 13.17 -7.84 -4.16
N HIS A 31 11.91 -8.18 -4.41
CA HIS A 31 11.14 -7.65 -5.54
C HIS A 31 9.89 -6.88 -5.09
N THR A 32 9.46 -7.01 -3.84
CA THR A 32 8.27 -6.32 -3.35
C THR A 32 8.46 -5.83 -1.93
N ILE A 33 8.06 -4.59 -1.68
CA ILE A 33 7.93 -4.00 -0.34
C ILE A 33 6.47 -3.64 -0.14
N LEU A 34 5.86 -4.13 0.93
CA LEU A 34 4.48 -3.84 1.31
C LEU A 34 4.49 -2.93 2.54
N SER A 35 3.77 -1.81 2.45
CA SER A 35 3.60 -0.87 3.55
C SER A 35 2.16 -0.88 4.04
N THR A 36 1.96 -1.04 5.35
CA THR A 36 0.63 -1.12 5.97
C THR A 36 0.54 -0.34 7.29
N GLY A 37 -0.68 -0.22 7.81
CA GLY A 37 -1.03 0.41 9.09
C GLY A 37 -1.29 1.92 9.00
N SER A 38 -0.46 2.67 8.29
CA SER A 38 -0.65 4.10 8.05
C SER A 38 -0.44 4.43 6.57
N PRO A 39 -1.09 5.50 6.05
CA PRO A 39 -0.85 5.95 4.69
C PRO A 39 0.64 6.21 4.44
N LEU A 40 1.17 5.66 3.36
CA LEU A 40 2.54 5.92 2.96
C LEU A 40 2.63 7.30 2.32
N LYS A 41 3.47 8.18 2.88
CA LYS A 41 3.69 9.52 2.36
C LYS A 41 4.29 9.47 0.95
N ALA A 42 3.90 10.41 0.09
CA ALA A 42 4.36 10.46 -1.28
C ALA A 42 5.89 10.57 -1.39
N GLU A 43 6.53 11.30 -0.48
CA GLU A 43 7.98 11.48 -0.41
C GLU A 43 8.69 10.16 -0.07
N SER A 44 8.10 9.33 0.79
CA SER A 44 8.71 8.06 1.18
C SER A 44 8.78 7.05 0.02
N TYR A 45 7.98 7.21 -1.04
CA TYR A 45 8.16 6.43 -2.28
C TYR A 45 9.50 6.76 -2.94
N ASP A 46 9.88 8.04 -3.02
CA ASP A 46 11.17 8.45 -3.58
C ASP A 46 12.32 7.85 -2.80
N TYR A 47 12.24 7.88 -1.47
CA TYR A 47 13.23 7.29 -0.60
C TYR A 47 13.42 5.79 -0.91
N VAL A 48 12.33 5.02 -1.00
CA VAL A 48 12.44 3.58 -1.30
C VAL A 48 13.12 3.35 -2.65
N TYR A 49 12.67 4.04 -3.70
CA TYR A 49 13.21 3.82 -5.04
C TYR A 49 14.66 4.28 -5.19
N LYS A 50 15.08 5.32 -4.47
CA LYS A 50 16.46 5.86 -4.53
C LYS A 50 17.42 5.15 -3.58
N CYS A 51 17.02 4.89 -2.35
CA CYS A 51 17.92 4.48 -1.26
C CYS A 51 17.79 2.99 -0.88
N ILE A 52 16.65 2.35 -1.19
CA ILE A 52 16.45 0.92 -0.92
C ILE A 52 16.64 0.12 -2.21
N LYS A 53 15.75 0.23 -3.19
CA LYS A 53 15.90 -0.47 -4.49
C LYS A 53 14.94 0.10 -5.52
N SER A 54 15.44 0.45 -6.70
CA SER A 54 14.65 1.10 -7.76
C SER A 54 13.68 0.16 -8.50
N SER A 55 13.94 -1.15 -8.49
CA SER A 55 13.17 -2.15 -9.24
C SER A 55 12.13 -2.93 -8.44
N VAL A 56 11.87 -2.54 -7.19
CA VAL A 56 10.83 -3.20 -6.37
C VAL A 56 9.45 -2.68 -6.74
N LEU A 57 8.44 -3.54 -6.61
CA LEU A 57 7.07 -3.07 -6.44
C LEU A 57 6.91 -2.56 -5.01
N LEU A 58 6.63 -1.27 -4.83
CA LEU A 58 6.27 -0.68 -3.55
C LEU A 58 4.74 -0.58 -3.45
N GLY A 59 4.14 -1.50 -2.71
CA GLY A 59 2.69 -1.58 -2.52
C GLY A 59 2.28 -0.96 -1.19
N SER A 60 1.48 0.10 -1.21
CA SER A 60 0.68 0.47 -0.03
C SER A 60 -0.54 -0.43 0.02
N ILE A 61 -0.81 -1.04 1.17
CA ILE A 61 -1.94 -1.96 1.36
C ILE A 61 -2.83 -1.47 2.50
N SER A 62 -4.14 -1.64 2.34
CA SER A 62 -5.14 -1.32 3.36
C SER A 62 -5.76 -2.62 3.87
N GLY A 63 -5.15 -3.13 4.94
CA GLY A 63 -5.61 -4.30 5.67
C GLY A 63 -6.56 -3.94 6.82
N GLY A 64 -7.42 -4.88 7.20
CA GLY A 64 -8.30 -4.74 8.35
C GLY A 64 -8.33 -6.02 9.18
N THR A 65 -8.20 -5.88 10.50
CA THR A 65 -8.34 -7.02 11.43
C THR A 65 -9.71 -7.68 11.28
N ASP A 66 -10.75 -6.87 11.04
CA ASP A 66 -12.14 -7.32 10.89
C ASP A 66 -12.37 -8.28 9.73
N ILE A 67 -11.50 -8.25 8.71
CA ILE A 67 -11.63 -9.07 7.50
C ILE A 67 -10.48 -10.05 7.30
N ILE A 68 -9.44 -10.01 8.16
CA ILE A 68 -8.21 -10.82 8.06
C ILE A 68 -7.63 -10.78 6.61
N SER A 69 -7.73 -9.61 5.97
CA SER A 69 -7.46 -9.41 4.55
C SER A 69 -7.26 -7.92 4.26
N CYS A 70 -7.15 -7.57 2.99
CA CYS A 70 -7.01 -6.19 2.51
C CYS A 70 -8.12 -5.83 1.52
N PHE A 71 -8.74 -4.66 1.66
CA PHE A 71 -9.72 -4.14 0.70
C PHE A 71 -9.05 -3.73 -0.61
N MET A 72 -7.86 -3.14 -0.51
CA MET A 72 -7.08 -2.62 -1.62
C MET A 72 -5.59 -2.80 -1.33
N GLY A 73 -4.78 -2.95 -2.36
CA GLY A 73 -3.36 -3.20 -2.22
C GLY A 73 -2.58 -3.17 -3.52
N GLN A 74 -1.47 -3.92 -3.53
CA GLN A 74 -0.58 -4.03 -4.68
C GLN A 74 -1.20 -4.77 -5.86
N ASN A 75 -0.86 -4.35 -7.06
CA ASN A 75 -1.21 -5.05 -8.28
C ASN A 75 -0.07 -4.91 -9.30
N PHE A 76 0.47 -6.04 -9.74
CA PHE A 76 1.62 -6.10 -10.66
C PHE A 76 1.28 -5.69 -12.10
N SER A 77 0.00 -5.63 -12.45
CA SER A 77 -0.47 -5.30 -13.81
C SER A 77 -0.74 -3.82 -14.02
N VAL A 78 -0.64 -2.99 -12.98
CA VAL A 78 -0.91 -1.54 -13.03
C VAL A 78 0.27 -0.78 -12.43
N PRO A 79 0.49 0.49 -12.84
CA PRO A 79 1.57 1.30 -12.27
C PRO A 79 1.37 1.61 -10.79
N VAL A 80 2.45 2.04 -10.14
CA VAL A 80 2.43 2.60 -8.78
C VAL A 80 2.40 4.12 -8.90
N TYR A 81 1.40 4.76 -8.29
CA TYR A 81 1.34 6.21 -8.12
C TYR A 81 1.59 6.57 -6.66
N ARG A 82 2.31 7.67 -6.43
CA ARG A 82 2.71 8.09 -5.09
C ARG A 82 1.49 8.56 -4.31
N GLY A 83 1.36 8.09 -3.06
CA GLY A 83 0.23 8.44 -2.21
C GLY A 83 -1.07 7.71 -2.56
N GLU A 84 -1.05 6.77 -3.51
CA GLU A 84 -2.21 5.97 -3.90
C GLU A 84 -1.99 4.49 -3.57
N ILE A 85 -3.11 3.79 -3.32
CA ILE A 85 -3.17 2.33 -3.32
C ILE A 85 -3.58 1.87 -4.72
N GLN A 86 -2.81 0.97 -5.32
CA GLN A 86 -2.88 0.68 -6.76
C GLN A 86 -4.25 0.19 -7.24
N ALA A 87 -4.85 -0.75 -6.51
CA ALA A 87 -6.10 -1.35 -6.92
C ALA A 87 -6.89 -1.90 -5.73
N ARG A 88 -8.21 -1.96 -5.91
CA ARG A 88 -9.09 -2.81 -5.12
C ARG A 88 -8.71 -4.28 -5.34
N ASN A 89 -8.70 -5.06 -4.27
CA ASN A 89 -8.45 -6.49 -4.39
C ASN A 89 -9.64 -7.20 -5.03
N LEU A 90 -9.38 -8.35 -5.67
CA LEU A 90 -10.43 -9.13 -6.32
C LEU A 90 -11.51 -9.57 -5.31
N GLY A 91 -12.77 -9.48 -5.72
CA GLY A 91 -13.91 -9.77 -4.86
C GLY A 91 -14.26 -8.66 -3.85
N MET A 92 -13.48 -7.59 -3.77
CA MET A 92 -13.77 -6.45 -2.87
C MET A 92 -14.63 -5.41 -3.59
N ALA A 93 -15.95 -5.45 -3.33
CA ALA A 93 -16.93 -4.48 -3.85
C ALA A 93 -16.85 -3.15 -3.07
N VAL A 94 -15.72 -2.45 -3.22
CA VAL A 94 -15.36 -1.26 -2.43
C VAL A 94 -15.65 0.02 -3.21
N GLU A 95 -16.27 0.97 -2.52
CA GLU A 95 -16.69 2.28 -3.00
C GLU A 95 -16.37 3.37 -1.95
N ALA A 96 -16.36 4.64 -2.40
CA ALA A 96 -16.35 5.81 -1.51
C ALA A 96 -17.74 6.44 -1.52
N TRP A 97 -18.34 6.66 -0.35
CA TRP A 97 -19.68 7.25 -0.23
C TRP A 97 -19.62 8.62 0.46
N ASN A 98 -20.40 9.57 -0.04
CA ASN A 98 -20.55 10.89 0.59
C ASN A 98 -21.48 10.84 1.82
N LYS A 99 -21.67 12.00 2.47
CA LYS A 99 -22.50 12.12 3.68
C LYS A 99 -23.98 11.83 3.44
N GLU A 100 -24.42 11.94 2.20
CA GLU A 100 -25.77 11.63 1.75
C GLU A 100 -25.98 10.14 1.43
N GLY A 101 -24.96 9.30 1.62
CA GLY A 101 -25.02 7.86 1.36
C GLY A 101 -25.01 7.49 -0.13
N LYS A 102 -24.40 8.32 -0.97
CA LYS A 102 -24.25 8.07 -2.41
C LYS A 102 -22.79 7.80 -2.77
N ALA A 103 -22.58 6.85 -3.67
CA ALA A 103 -21.25 6.57 -4.22
C ALA A 103 -20.72 7.79 -5.00
N VAL A 104 -19.45 8.13 -4.77
CA VAL A 104 -18.74 9.25 -5.40
C VAL A 104 -17.42 8.78 -6.02
N TRP A 105 -16.89 9.57 -6.96
CA TRP A 105 -15.65 9.28 -7.67
C TRP A 105 -14.80 10.54 -7.83
N GLY A 106 -13.49 10.44 -7.57
CA GLY A 106 -12.60 11.61 -7.54
C GLY A 106 -12.81 12.55 -6.35
N GLU A 107 -13.66 12.16 -5.40
CA GLU A 107 -14.01 12.92 -4.21
C GLU A 107 -13.71 12.10 -2.95
N SER A 108 -13.47 12.78 -1.84
CA SER A 108 -13.32 12.13 -0.54
C SER A 108 -14.67 11.62 -0.04
N GLY A 109 -14.68 10.42 0.52
CA GLY A 109 -15.85 9.80 1.11
C GLY A 109 -15.48 8.69 2.08
N GLU A 110 -16.49 8.11 2.71
CA GLU A 110 -16.35 6.96 3.60
C GLU A 110 -16.14 5.67 2.81
N LEU A 111 -15.26 4.81 3.29
CA LEU A 111 -14.97 3.52 2.67
C LEU A 111 -16.12 2.54 2.93
N VAL A 112 -16.81 2.12 1.87
CA VAL A 112 -17.96 1.20 1.96
C VAL A 112 -17.69 -0.07 1.16
N CYS A 113 -17.92 -1.24 1.77
CA CYS A 113 -17.97 -2.52 1.07
C CYS A 113 -19.44 -2.90 0.84
N THR A 114 -19.89 -2.88 -0.40
CA THR A 114 -21.33 -3.00 -0.74
C THR A 114 -21.82 -4.44 -0.87
N LYS A 115 -20.91 -5.41 -0.83
CA LYS A 115 -21.24 -6.85 -0.92
C LYS A 115 -20.43 -7.64 0.11
N PRO A 116 -20.96 -8.79 0.58
CA PRO A 116 -20.20 -9.73 1.39
C PRO A 116 -18.94 -10.22 0.67
N ILE A 117 -17.91 -10.50 1.44
CA ILE A 117 -16.61 -11.01 0.96
C ILE A 117 -16.37 -12.42 1.52
N PRO A 118 -15.58 -13.27 0.85
CA PRO A 118 -15.41 -14.68 1.27
C PRO A 118 -14.89 -14.88 2.70
N CYS A 119 -14.16 -13.90 3.24
CA CYS A 119 -13.59 -13.94 4.59
C CYS A 119 -14.47 -13.26 5.65
N GLN A 120 -15.64 -12.73 5.27
CA GLN A 120 -16.69 -12.35 6.22
C GLN A 120 -17.66 -13.52 6.39
N PRO A 121 -18.02 -13.90 7.64
CA PRO A 121 -19.06 -14.88 7.90
C PRO A 121 -20.46 -14.39 7.48
#